data_AF-A0A1I4S7X1-F1
#
_entry.id   AF-A0A1I4S7X1-F1
#
_cell.length_a   1.000
_cell.length_b   1.000
_cell.length_c   1.000
_cell.angle_alpha   90.00
_cell.angle_beta   90.00
_cell.angle_gamma   90.00
#
_symmetry.space_group_name_H-M   'P 1'
#
loop_
_entity.id
_entity.type
_entity.pdbx_description
1 polymer ?
#
loop_
_entity_poly.entity_id
_entity_poly.type
_entity_poly.pdbx_seq_one_letter_code
_entity_poly.pdbx_strand_id
1 'polypeptide(L)'
;MNQKALRWITGWILLAAIVLILIPLTLHIALGYLGIMAIAFIFWIAMIIDCLQRPDEGFPLEGQYEKLIWSMVLIFLNIIGALLYFSLVFLNTPHKDQV
;
A
#
# COMPACT_ATOMS: atom_id res chain seq x y z
N MET A 1 10.89 -55.26 9.77
CA MET A 1 10.76 -54.03 8.93
C MET A 1 12.15 -53.53 8.55
N ASN A 2 12.39 -53.23 7.28
CA ASN A 2 13.73 -52.88 6.77
C ASN A 2 14.13 -51.46 7.25
N GLN A 3 15.29 -51.33 7.91
CA GLN A 3 15.84 -50.06 8.38
C GLN A 3 16.00 -49.01 7.26
N LYS A 4 16.27 -49.45 6.03
CA LYS A 4 16.33 -48.56 4.86
C LYS A 4 14.96 -48.00 4.50
N ALA A 5 13.91 -48.82 4.57
CA ALA A 5 12.54 -48.40 4.30
C ALA A 5 12.04 -47.42 5.38
N LEU A 6 12.37 -47.67 6.65
CA LEU A 6 12.01 -46.77 7.75
C LEU A 6 12.63 -45.37 7.57
N ARG A 7 13.93 -45.30 7.26
CA ARG A 7 14.63 -44.02 7.00
C ARG A 7 14.05 -43.25 5.81
N TRP A 8 13.65 -43.97 4.76
CA TRP A 8 13.05 -43.36 3.58
C TRP A 8 11.67 -42.76 3.91
N ILE A 9 10.82 -43.50 4.63
CA ILE A 9 9.50 -43.05 5.07
C ILE A 9 9.60 -41.84 6.01
N THR A 10 10.52 -41.86 6.98
CA THR A 10 10.69 -40.73 7.90
C THR A 10 11.10 -39.44 7.18
N GLY A 11 11.88 -39.53 6.10
CA GLY A 11 12.25 -38.36 5.30
C GLY A 11 11.04 -37.69 4.65
N TRP A 12 10.16 -38.47 4.03
CA TRP A 12 8.94 -37.95 3.41
C TRP A 12 7.96 -37.37 4.42
N ILE A 13 7.84 -37.99 5.60
CA ILE A 13 6.99 -37.46 6.69
C ILE A 13 7.51 -36.10 7.16
N LEU A 14 8.82 -35.95 7.36
CA LEU A 14 9.41 -34.67 7.78
C LEU A 14 9.23 -33.60 6.71
N LEU A 15 9.43 -33.93 5.43
CA LEU A 15 9.19 -33.01 4.32
C LEU A 15 7.73 -32.56 4.28
N ALA A 16 6.78 -33.49 4.41
CA ALA A 16 5.35 -33.18 4.43
C ALA A 16 4.99 -32.28 5.62
N ALA A 17 5.54 -32.55 6.81
CA ALA A 17 5.32 -31.72 7.99
C ALA A 17 5.89 -30.30 7.83
N ILE A 18 7.07 -30.14 7.23
CA ILE A 18 7.65 -28.83 6.94
C ILE A 18 6.76 -28.04 5.97
N VAL A 19 6.35 -28.68 4.87
CA VAL A 19 5.48 -28.04 3.86
C VAL A 19 4.13 -27.64 4.48
N LEU A 20 3.55 -28.51 5.32
CA LEU A 20 2.31 -28.25 6.02
C LEU A 20 2.38 -27.00 6.92
N ILE A 21 3.55 -26.68 7.48
CA ILE A 21 3.77 -25.49 8.31
C ILE A 21 4.10 -24.26 7.46
N LEU A 22 4.92 -24.42 6.41
CA LEU A 22 5.33 -23.30 5.57
C LEU A 22 4.18 -22.70 4.76
N ILE A 23 3.30 -23.53 4.20
CA ILE A 23 2.16 -23.06 3.40
C ILE A 23 1.27 -22.06 4.16
N PRO A 24 0.71 -22.39 5.34
CA PRO A 24 -0.13 -21.45 6.06
C PRO A 24 0.66 -20.24 6.51
N LEU A 25 1.93 -20.39 6.90
CA LEU A 25 2.78 -19.27 7.28
C LEU A 25 2.95 -18.26 6.13
N THR A 26 3.27 -18.74 4.93
CA THR A 26 3.37 -17.91 3.73
C THR A 26 2.02 -17.26 3.39
N LEU A 27 0.92 -17.99 3.54
CA LEU A 27 -0.43 -17.46 3.27
C LEU A 27 -0.79 -16.32 4.24
N HIS A 28 -0.50 -16.46 5.53
CA HIS A 28 -0.75 -15.39 6.52
C HIS A 28 0.06 -14.14 6.21
N ILE A 29 1.34 -14.29 5.87
CA ILE A 29 2.20 -13.16 5.47
C ILE A 29 1.66 -12.49 4.21
N ALA A 30 1.25 -13.27 3.21
CA ALA A 30 0.69 -12.75 1.97
C ALA A 30 -0.61 -11.97 2.20
N LEU A 31 -1.50 -12.48 3.07
CA LEU A 31 -2.76 -11.80 3.41
C LEU A 31 -2.51 -10.49 4.15
N GLY A 32 -1.56 -10.48 5.10
CA GLY A 32 -1.14 -9.26 5.79
C GLY A 32 -0.58 -8.20 4.82
N TYR A 33 0.28 -8.62 3.89
CA TYR A 33 0.83 -7.74 2.86
C TYR A 33 -0.27 -7.16 1.96
N LEU A 34 -1.24 -7.98 1.54
CA LEU A 34 -2.38 -7.54 0.74
C LEU A 34 -3.23 -6.50 1.48
N GLY A 35 -3.45 -6.69 2.78
CA GLY A 35 -4.15 -5.70 3.62
C GLY A 35 -3.45 -4.35 3.67
N ILE A 36 -2.13 -4.34 3.87
CA ILE A 36 -1.33 -3.10 3.89
C ILE A 36 -1.38 -2.41 2.52
N MET A 37 -1.22 -3.17 1.43
CA MET A 37 -1.33 -2.64 0.08
C MET A 37 -2.71 -2.04 -0.20
N ALA A 38 -3.79 -2.69 0.25
CA ALA A 38 -5.14 -2.18 0.09
C ALA A 38 -5.35 -0.85 0.83
N ILE A 39 -4.86 -0.73 2.06
CA ILE A 39 -4.95 0.51 2.84
C ILE A 39 -4.14 1.62 2.16
N ALA A 40 -2.91 1.33 1.73
CA ALA A 40 -2.07 2.30 1.02
C ALA A 40 -2.72 2.76 -0.29
N PHE A 41 -3.37 1.84 -1.02
CA PHE A 41 -4.08 2.15 -2.24
C PHE A 41 -5.32 3.04 -1.98
N ILE A 42 -6.14 2.71 -0.97
CA ILE A 42 -7.28 3.54 -0.57
C ILE A 42 -6.81 4.94 -0.18
N PHE A 43 -5.75 5.04 0.62
CA PHE A 43 -5.15 6.31 1.00
C PHE A 43 -4.70 7.13 -0.21
N TRP A 44 -4.01 6.50 -1.16
CA TRP A 44 -3.57 7.16 -2.39
C TRP A 44 -4.74 7.69 -3.23
N ILE A 45 -5.78 6.87 -3.42
CA ILE A 45 -7.00 7.30 -4.11
C ILE A 45 -7.68 8.47 -3.39
N ALA A 46 -7.75 8.42 -2.05
CA ALA A 46 -8.32 9.52 -1.27
C ALA A 46 -7.56 10.84 -1.47
N MET A 47 -6.23 10.79 -1.58
CA MET A 47 -5.41 11.98 -1.86
C MET A 47 -5.62 12.52 -3.28
N ILE A 48 -5.85 11.64 -4.27
CA ILE A 48 -6.22 12.08 -5.63
C ILE A 48 -7.58 12.78 -5.60
N ILE A 49 -8.58 12.20 -4.92
CA ILE A 49 -9.91 12.80 -4.82
C ILE A 49 -9.84 14.17 -4.16
N ASP A 50 -9.11 14.30 -3.03
CA ASP A 50 -8.90 15.60 -2.36
C ASP A 50 -8.25 16.62 -3.31
N CYS A 51 -7.18 16.24 -4.01
CA CYS A 51 -6.49 17.12 -4.96
C CYS A 51 -7.40 17.59 -6.10
N LEU A 52 -8.28 16.73 -6.61
CA LEU A 52 -9.19 17.07 -7.70
C LEU A 52 -10.38 17.92 -7.25
N GLN A 53 -10.85 17.74 -6.01
CA GLN A 53 -11.95 18.52 -5.44
C GLN A 53 -11.50 19.87 -4.89
N ARG A 54 -10.22 19.99 -4.52
CA ARG A 54 -9.65 21.23 -3.98
C ARG A 54 -9.70 22.37 -5.03
N PRO A 55 -10.15 23.57 -4.63
CA PRO A 55 -10.08 24.76 -5.46
C PRO A 55 -8.63 25.23 -5.64
N ASP A 56 -8.35 25.97 -6.72
CA ASP A 56 -6.99 26.39 -7.07
C ASP A 56 -6.34 27.31 -6.02
N GLU A 57 -7.15 28.01 -5.22
CA GLU A 57 -6.74 28.84 -4.08
C GLU A 57 -6.29 28.02 -2.85
N GLY A 58 -6.59 26.72 -2.84
CA GLY A 58 -6.31 25.81 -1.73
C GLY A 58 -4.92 25.19 -1.76
N PHE A 59 -4.07 25.58 -2.71
CA PHE A 59 -2.71 25.07 -2.86
C PHE A 59 -1.69 26.02 -2.20
N PRO A 60 -0.54 25.50 -1.72
CA PRO A 60 0.47 26.31 -1.01
C PRO A 60 1.12 27.39 -1.87
N LEU A 61 1.07 27.25 -3.20
CA LEU A 61 1.46 28.28 -4.16
C LEU A 61 0.21 28.76 -4.91
N GLU A 62 0.08 30.06 -5.12
CA GLU A 62 -1.01 30.65 -5.91
C GLU A 62 -0.68 30.59 -7.42
N GLY A 63 -0.62 29.36 -7.95
CA GLY A 63 -0.27 29.12 -9.35
C GLY A 63 -1.41 28.47 -10.13
N GLN A 64 -1.70 29.01 -11.31
CA GLN A 64 -2.68 28.48 -12.28
C GLN A 64 -2.44 27.01 -12.71
N TYR A 65 -1.28 26.44 -12.42
CA TYR A 65 -0.92 25.05 -12.75
C TYR A 65 -0.70 24.15 -11.53
N GLU A 66 -0.89 24.63 -10.31
CA GLU A 66 -0.56 23.87 -9.09
C GLU A 66 -1.38 22.58 -8.97
N LYS A 67 -2.68 22.67 -9.25
CA LYS A 67 -3.56 21.50 -9.30
C LYS A 67 -3.09 20.46 -10.31
N LEU A 68 -2.64 20.91 -11.49
CA LEU A 68 -2.12 20.02 -12.54
C LEU A 68 -0.81 19.36 -12.09
N ILE A 69 0.11 20.13 -11.50
CA ILE A 69 1.40 19.64 -11.02
C ILE A 69 1.18 18.60 -9.92
N TRP A 70 0.35 18.89 -8.92
CA TRP A 70 0.09 17.96 -7.82
C TRP A 70 -0.66 16.70 -8.26
N SER A 71 -1.61 16.84 -9.20
CA SER A 71 -2.27 15.68 -9.83
C SER A 71 -1.25 14.80 -10.56
N MET A 72 -0.30 15.41 -11.28
CA MET A 72 0.75 14.70 -11.99
C MET A 72 1.69 13.98 -11.02
N VAL A 73 2.09 14.65 -9.93
CA VAL A 73 2.89 14.05 -8.84
C VAL A 73 2.16 12.85 -8.25
N LEU A 74 0.87 12.97 -7.93
CA LEU A 74 0.08 11.88 -7.36
C LEU A 74 0.00 10.68 -8.30
N ILE A 75 -0.18 10.89 -9.61
CA ILE A 75 -0.31 9.80 -10.59
C ILE A 75 1.04 9.11 -10.83
N PHE A 76 2.13 9.86 -11.05
CA PHE A 76 3.42 9.26 -11.41
C PHE A 76 4.19 8.73 -10.20
N LEU A 77 4.12 9.38 -9.04
CA LEU A 77 4.83 8.96 -7.82
C LEU A 77 4.00 8.03 -6.92
N ASN A 78 2.74 7.76 -7.27
CA ASN A 78 1.85 6.84 -6.55
C ASN A 78 1.80 7.13 -5.03
N ILE A 79 2.07 6.12 -4.20
CA ILE A 79 2.07 6.24 -2.72
C ILE A 79 3.03 7.33 -2.24
N ILE A 80 4.21 7.45 -2.85
CA ILE A 80 5.19 8.49 -2.48
C ILE A 80 4.61 9.87 -2.78
N GLY A 81 3.96 10.02 -3.94
CA GLY A 81 3.25 11.25 -4.31
C GLY A 81 2.13 11.59 -3.32
N ALA A 82 1.36 10.59 -2.87
CA ALA A 82 0.32 10.79 -1.87
C ALA A 82 0.87 11.20 -0.50
N LEU A 83 2.00 10.63 -0.06
CA LEU A 83 2.65 11.04 1.18
C LEU A 83 3.18 12.48 1.11
N LEU A 84 3.78 12.86 -0.03
CA LEU A 84 4.22 14.24 -0.27
C LEU A 84 3.04 15.20 -0.30
N TYR A 85 1.98 14.88 -1.03
CA TYR A 85 0.76 15.67 -1.09
C TYR A 85 0.13 15.82 0.30
N PHE A 86 0.03 14.73 1.05
CA PHE A 86 -0.51 14.74 2.40
C PHE A 86 0.29 15.67 3.31
N SER A 87 1.62 15.54 3.31
CA SER A 87 2.48 16.33 4.19
C SER A 87 2.60 17.80 3.79
N LEU A 88 2.63 18.11 2.50
CA LEU A 88 2.94 19.45 2.00
C LEU A 88 1.68 20.26 1.70
N VAL A 89 0.64 19.63 1.19
CA VAL A 89 -0.63 20.27 0.86
C VAL A 89 -1.64 20.01 1.98
N PHE A 90 -2.06 18.77 2.17
CA PHE A 90 -3.21 18.44 3.04
C PHE A 90 -3.03 18.92 4.50
N LEU A 91 -1.84 18.73 5.10
CA LEU A 91 -1.58 19.15 6.48
C LEU A 91 -1.35 20.66 6.64
N ASN A 92 -0.77 21.33 5.65
CA ASN A 92 -0.34 22.73 5.79
C ASN A 92 -1.37 23.74 5.29
N THR A 93 -2.32 23.30 4.45
CA THR A 93 -3.37 24.16 3.93
C THR A 93 -4.69 23.77 4.58
N PRO A 94 -5.21 24.56 5.55
CA PRO A 94 -6.52 24.29 6.12
C PRO A 94 -7.53 24.29 4.97
N HIS A 95 -8.32 23.22 4.87
CA HIS A 95 -9.45 23.18 3.96
C HIS A 95 -10.38 24.31 4.42
N LYS A 96 -10.29 25.48 3.78
CA LYS A 96 -11.23 26.57 4.04
C LYS A 96 -12.58 26.02 3.64
N ASP A 97 -13.34 25.68 4.67
CA ASP A 97 -14.67 25.12 4.61
C ASP A 97 -15.43 25.70 3.41
N GLN A 98 -15.76 24.83 2.45
CA GLN A 98 -16.75 25.13 1.44
C GLN A 98 -18.03 25.46 2.21
N VAL A 99 -18.43 26.73 2.20
CA VAL A 99 -19.76 27.17 2.63
C VAL A 99 -20.81 26.48 1.78
#